data_AF-A0A3N7DLF1-F1
#
_entry.id   AF-A0A3N7DLF1-F1
#
_cell.length_a   1.000
_cell.length_b   1.000
_cell.length_c   1.000
_cell.angle_alpha   90.00
_cell.angle_beta   90.00
_cell.angle_gamma   90.00
#
_symmetry.space_group_name_H-M   'P 1'
#
loop_
_entity.id
_entity.type
_entity.pdbx_description
1 polymer ?
#
loop_
_entity_poly.entity_id
_entity_poly.type
_entity_poly.pdbx_seq_one_letter_code
_entity_poly.pdbx_strand_id
1 'polypeptide(L)' 'MSTDLKRRPVLHLVPKPHDTIDADWIASKVMENIDKEDPGFWTHHAVAARSKVRNTIVRAILAEGSKR' A
#
# COMPACT_ATOMS: atom_id res chain seq x y z
N MET A 1 13.38 21.34 -48.81
CA MET A 1 13.69 21.15 -47.37
C MET A 1 12.38 20.97 -46.64
N SER A 2 11.96 19.73 -46.39
CA SER A 2 10.74 19.44 -45.63
C SER A 2 11.14 19.18 -44.18
N THR A 3 10.70 20.05 -43.28
CA THR A 3 10.93 19.93 -41.85
C THR A 3 10.03 18.84 -41.28
N ASP A 4 10.64 17.69 -40.98
CA ASP A 4 9.99 16.57 -40.31
C ASP A 4 9.56 16.99 -38.89
N LEU A 5 8.27 17.24 -38.70
CA LEU A 5 7.67 17.52 -37.40
C LEU A 5 7.71 16.23 -36.56
N LYS A 6 8.82 16.04 -35.84
CA LYS A 6 8.98 14.99 -34.83
C LYS A 6 7.76 14.99 -33.90
N ARG A 7 6.87 14.00 -34.10
CA ARG A 7 5.71 13.75 -33.24
C ARG A 7 6.21 13.54 -31.81
N ARG A 8 6.02 14.54 -30.95
CA ARG A 8 6.29 14.41 -29.52
C ARG A 8 5.28 13.39 -28.97
N PRO A 9 5.71 12.36 -28.23
CA PRO A 9 4.77 11.47 -27.56
C PRO A 9 3.96 12.32 -26.58
N VAL A 10 2.65 12.37 -26.79
CA VAL A 10 1.72 13.01 -25.86
C VAL A 10 1.70 12.12 -24.62
N LEU A 11 2.32 12.60 -23.54
CA LEU A 11 2.18 11.98 -22.24
C LEU A 11 0.70 12.11 -21.85
N HIS A 12 -0.06 11.02 -22.01
CA HIS A 12 -1.39 10.95 -21.45
C HIS A 12 -1.24 10.98 -19.94
N LEU A 13 -1.69 12.08 -19.33
CA LEU A 13 -1.89 12.17 -17.89
C LEU A 13 -2.99 11.15 -17.56
N VAL A 14 -2.60 9.92 -17.25
CA VAL A 14 -3.51 8.92 -16.71
C VAL A 14 -4.09 9.55 -15.44
N PRO A 15 -5.41 9.75 -15.35
CA PRO A 15 -6.01 10.28 -14.15
C PRO A 15 -5.63 9.37 -13.01
N LYS A 16 -5.16 10.00 -11.93
CA LYS A 16 -4.74 9.30 -10.73
C LYS A 16 -5.86 8.36 -10.30
N PRO A 17 -5.59 7.06 -10.07
CA PRO A 17 -6.63 6.13 -9.67
C PRO A 17 -7.33 6.69 -8.43
N HIS A 18 -8.65 6.79 -8.52
CA HIS A 18 -9.51 7.45 -7.54
C HIS A 18 -9.71 6.59 -6.29
N ASP A 19 -9.28 5.34 -6.33
CA ASP A 19 -9.53 4.35 -5.31
C ASP A 19 -8.72 4.69 -4.05
N THR A 20 -9.45 5.09 -3.02
CA THR A 20 -8.95 5.11 -1.65
C THR A 20 -8.53 3.71 -1.28
N ILE A 21 -7.23 3.51 -1.10
CA ILE A 21 -6.69 2.26 -0.61
C ILE A 21 -7.33 1.97 0.76
N ASP A 22 -8.08 0.87 0.87
CA ASP A 22 -8.64 0.42 2.14
C ASP A 22 -7.50 -0.10 3.03
N ALA A 23 -7.06 0.76 3.94
CA ALA A 23 -5.97 0.47 4.86
C ALA A 23 -6.30 -0.67 5.83
N ASP A 24 -7.57 -0.85 6.20
CA ASP A 24 -8.01 -1.92 7.08
C ASP A 24 -8.02 -3.27 6.37
N TRP A 25 -8.42 -3.28 5.09
CA TRP A 25 -8.35 -4.48 4.25
C TRP A 25 -6.90 -4.95 4.07
N ILE A 26 -5.98 -4.04 3.75
CA ILE A 26 -4.56 -4.37 3.61
C ILE A 26 -3.98 -4.84 4.95
N ALA A 27 -4.25 -4.13 6.05
CA ALA A 27 -3.75 -4.52 7.35
C ALA A 27 -4.25 -5.93 7.72
N SER A 28 -5.50 -6.26 7.43
CA SER A 28 -6.04 -7.60 7.63
C SER A 28 -5.30 -8.65 6.79
N LYS A 29 -5.06 -8.38 5.50
CA LYS A 29 -4.32 -9.28 4.61
C LYS A 29 -2.88 -9.51 5.04
N VAL A 30 -2.19 -8.48 5.51
CA VAL A 30 -0.82 -8.61 6.03
C VAL A 30 -0.81 -9.47 7.29
N MET A 31 -1.75 -9.26 8.21
CA MET A 31 -1.85 -10.07 9.43
C MET A 31 -2.16 -11.54 9.13
N GLU A 32 -3.06 -11.82 8.17
CA GLU A 32 -3.31 -13.18 7.67
C GLU A 32 -2.04 -13.83 7.10
N ASN A 33 -1.23 -13.06 6.37
CA ASN A 33 0.00 -13.58 5.80
C ASN A 33 1.05 -13.90 6.88
N ILE A 34 1.15 -13.08 7.93
CA ILE A 34 2.00 -13.38 9.09
C ILE A 34 1.54 -14.68 9.75
N ASP A 35 0.23 -14.84 9.97
CA ASP A 35 -0.33 -16.06 10.57
C ASP A 35 -0.04 -17.31 9.72
N LYS A 36 0.03 -17.16 8.40
CA LYS A 36 0.29 -18.26 7.45
C LYS A 36 1.78 -18.63 7.38
N GLU A 37 2.66 -17.64 7.29
CA GLU A 37 4.11 -17.86 7.10
C GLU A 37 4.81 -18.21 8.42
N ASP A 38 4.35 -17.65 9.54
CA ASP A 38 4.88 -17.93 10.87
C ASP A 38 3.75 -18.03 11.92
N PRO A 39 3.09 -19.20 12.05
CA PRO A 39 2.04 -19.44 13.03
C PRO A 39 2.49 -19.23 14.49
N GLY A 40 3.79 -19.33 14.75
CA GLY A 40 4.39 -19.17 16.08
C GLY A 40 4.67 -17.71 16.44
N PHE A 41 4.71 -16.81 15.46
CA PHE A 41 5.12 -15.42 15.59
C PHE A 41 4.51 -14.73 16.82
N TRP A 42 3.19 -14.84 16.99
CA TRP A 42 2.47 -14.14 18.05
C TRP A 42 2.64 -14.76 19.44
N THR A 43 3.08 -16.01 19.54
CA THR A 43 3.29 -16.68 20.83
C THR A 43 4.56 -16.18 21.53
N HIS A 44 5.53 -15.69 20.76
CA HIS A 44 6.78 -15.12 21.25
C HIS A 44 6.70 -13.61 21.55
N HIS A 45 5.53 -13.00 21.33
CA HIS A 45 5.32 -11.58 21.49
C HIS A 45 4.25 -11.28 22.55
N ALA A 46 4.30 -10.07 23.10
CA ALA A 46 3.27 -9.62 24.04
C ALA A 46 1.89 -9.63 23.36
N VAL A 47 0.82 -9.90 24.12
CA VAL A 47 -0.57 -9.93 23.61
C VAL A 47 -0.95 -8.63 22.87
N ALA A 48 -0.40 -7.49 23.31
CA ALA A 48 -0.62 -6.19 22.68
C ALA A 48 0.16 -5.98 21.36
N ALA A 49 1.05 -6.88 20.96
CA ALA A 49 1.84 -6.75 19.73
C ALA A 49 0.94 -6.82 18.48
N ARG A 50 -0.06 -7.70 18.49
CA ARG A 50 -0.97 -7.91 17.34
C ARG A 50 -1.71 -6.63 16.97
N SER A 51 -2.28 -5.93 17.95
CA SER A 51 -2.96 -4.65 17.74
C SER A 51 -2.01 -3.52 17.38
N LYS A 52 -0.81 -3.48 17.97
CA LYS A 52 0.24 -2.50 17.62
C LYS A 52 0.70 -2.63 16.17
N VAL A 53 0.95 -3.85 15.70
CA VAL A 53 1.38 -4.12 14.31
C VAL A 53 0.28 -3.69 13.34
N ARG A 54 -0.97 -4.15 13.55
CA ARG A 54 -2.12 -3.73 12.71
C ARG A 54 -2.23 -2.21 12.64
N ASN A 55 -2.27 -1.52 13.78
CA ASN A 55 -2.40 -0.07 13.83
C ASN A 55 -1.23 0.65 13.14
N THR A 56 -0.03 0.10 13.24
CA THR A 56 1.16 0.66 12.56
C THR A 56 1.04 0.53 11.06
N ILE A 57 0.57 -0.62 10.55
CA ILE A 57 0.33 -0.85 9.12
C ILE A 57 -0.73 0.13 8.60
N VAL A 58 -1.87 0.25 9.27
CA VAL A 58 -2.93 1.20 8.89
C VAL A 58 -2.39 2.63 8.83
N ARG A 59 -1.66 3.07 9.86
CA ARG A 59 -1.05 4.42 9.89
C ARG A 59 -0.06 4.63 8.76
N ALA A 60 0.77 3.63 8.44
CA ALA A 60 1.73 3.72 7.35
C ALA A 60 1.03 3.88 5.98
N ILE A 61 -0.03 3.11 5.75
CA ILE A 61 -0.82 3.17 4.51
C ILE A 61 -1.54 4.51 4.39
N LEU A 62 -2.18 4.98 5.47
CA LEU A 62 -2.85 6.28 5.46
C LEU A 62 -1.87 7.44 5.25
N ALA A 63 -0.70 7.38 5.88
CA ALA A 63 0.35 8.38 5.69
C ALA A 63 0.85 8.38 4.23
N GLU A 64 1.03 7.21 3.62
CA GLU A 64 1.43 7.10 2.22
C GLU A 64 0.33 7.54 1.26
N GLY A 65 -0.93 7.19 1.55
CA GLY A 65 -2.10 7.66 0.81
C GLY A 65 -2.28 9.17 0.87
N SER A 66 -1.92 9.81 1.98
CA SER A 66 -1.99 11.27 2.14
C SER A 66 -0.87 12.02 1.42
N LYS A 67 0.29 11.40 1.14
CA LYS A 67 1.37 12.02 0.35
C LYS A 67 1.06 12.04 -1.14
N ARG A 68 0.16 11.16 -1.58
CA ARG A 68 -0.26 11.08 -2.97
C ARG A 68 -1.17 12.24 -3.27
#